data_AF-A0A8R1HNL0-F1
#
_entry.id   AF-A0A8R1HNL0-F1
#
_cell.length_a   1.000
_cell.length_b   1.000
_cell.length_c   1.000
_cell.angle_alpha   90.00
_cell.angle_beta   90.00
_cell.angle_gamma   90.00
#
_symmetry.space_group_name_H-M   'P 1'
#
loop_
_entity.id
_entity.type
_entity.pdbx_description
1 polymer ?
#
loop_
_entity_poly.entity_id
_entity_poly.type
_entity_poly.pdbx_seq_one_letter_code
_entity_poly.pdbx_strand_id
1 'polypeptide(L)'
;MNSQFGKPSHRRWTHISPNQLHKHDIDHILTNEKFVTDFSVAPSNTTGSNQCLLSGNLHFNTKIARNSKVGGAKPLLPSSFVA
;
A
#
# COMPACT_ATOMS: atom_id res chain seq x y z
N MET A 1 -13.68 -5.86 -2.37
CA MET A 1 -12.91 -5.45 -3.54
C MET A 1 -11.64 -4.78 -3.01
N ASN A 2 -10.47 -5.17 -3.52
CA ASN A 2 -9.21 -4.53 -3.15
C ASN A 2 -9.02 -3.33 -4.07
N SER A 3 -8.73 -2.16 -3.51
CA SER A 3 -8.45 -0.97 -4.29
C SER A 3 -6.97 -0.65 -4.25
N GLN A 4 -6.43 -0.35 -5.43
CA GLN A 4 -5.08 0.15 -5.61
C GLN A 4 -5.15 1.67 -5.72
N PHE A 5 -4.34 2.35 -4.92
CA PHE A 5 -4.33 3.80 -4.94
C PHE A 5 -3.46 4.34 -6.08
N GLY A 6 -4.05 5.28 -6.82
CA GLY A 6 -3.33 6.05 -7.83
C GLY A 6 -2.41 7.04 -7.17
N LYS A 7 -1.09 6.85 -7.32
CA LYS A 7 -0.11 7.88 -6.92
C LYS A 7 -0.17 9.04 -7.91
N PRO A 8 0.01 10.29 -7.47
CA PRO A 8 0.16 11.43 -8.38
C PRO A 8 1.35 11.18 -9.33
N SER A 9 1.18 11.49 -10.62
CA SER A 9 2.20 11.22 -11.67
C SER A 9 3.60 11.74 -11.32
N HIS A 10 3.67 12.93 -10.71
CA HIS A 10 4.91 13.59 -10.30
C HIS A 10 5.56 13.00 -9.03
N ARG A 11 4.84 12.19 -8.26
CA ARG A 11 5.29 11.51 -7.03
C ARG A 11 5.04 10.01 -7.10
N ARG A 12 5.07 9.42 -8.29
CA ARG A 12 4.77 8.00 -8.49
C ARG A 12 5.97 7.09 -8.25
N TRP A 13 7.18 7.60 -8.51
CA TRP A 13 8.41 6.81 -8.56
C TRP A 13 8.92 6.43 -7.18
N THR A 14 8.85 5.14 -6.85
CA THR A 14 9.34 4.63 -5.57
C THR A 14 10.78 4.13 -5.62
N HIS A 15 11.33 3.99 -6.83
CA HIS A 15 12.75 3.74 -7.01
C HIS A 15 13.28 4.58 -8.16
N ILE A 16 14.46 5.18 -7.94
CA ILE A 16 15.20 5.95 -8.94
C ILE A 16 16.59 5.33 -8.99
N SER A 17 17.05 4.98 -10.19
CA SER A 17 18.39 4.41 -10.35
C SER A 17 19.47 5.41 -9.91
N PRO A 18 20.65 4.97 -9.46
CA PRO A 18 21.72 5.88 -9.02
C PRO A 18 22.15 6.90 -10.08
N ASN A 19 22.06 6.53 -11.36
CA ASN A 19 22.33 7.42 -12.51
C ASN A 19 21.12 8.29 -12.93
N GLN A 20 20.02 8.24 -12.19
CA GLN A 20 18.75 8.95 -12.41
C GLN A 20 18.07 8.69 -13.77
N LEU A 21 18.57 7.74 -14.57
CA LEU A 21 18.08 7.45 -15.91
C LEU A 21 16.76 6.66 -15.90
N HIS A 22 16.57 5.83 -14.87
CA HIS A 22 15.42 4.95 -14.76
C HIS A 22 14.63 5.25 -13.50
N LYS A 23 13.30 5.22 -13.64
CA LYS A 23 12.36 5.41 -12.55
C LYS A 23 11.36 4.27 -12.57
N HIS A 24 11.16 3.66 -11.40
CA HIS A 24 10.28 2.50 -11.25
C HIS A 24 9.25 2.74 -10.16
N ASP A 25 8.05 2.21 -10.38
CA ASP A 25 6.93 2.19 -9.44
C ASP A 25 6.74 0.74 -9.01
N ILE A 26 7.43 0.35 -7.92
CA ILE A 26 7.51 -1.06 -7.47
C ILE A 26 6.89 -1.28 -6.09
N ASP A 27 6.71 -0.23 -5.30
CA ASP A 27 6.16 -0.34 -3.95
C ASP A 27 4.68 0.05 -3.98
N HIS A 28 3.78 -0.82 -3.57
CA HIS A 28 2.34 -0.55 -3.58
C HIS A 28 1.71 -0.78 -2.21
N ILE A 29 0.75 0.08 -1.85
CA ILE A 29 -0.13 -0.14 -0.71
C ILE A 29 -1.50 -0.50 -1.25
N LEU A 30 -2.01 -1.65 -0.82
CA LEU A 30 -3.31 -2.19 -1.19
C LEU A 30 -4.21 -2.10 0.04
N THR A 31 -5.42 -1.58 -0.12
CA THR A 31 -6.41 -1.63 0.97
C THR A 31 -7.76 -2.09 0.48
N ASN A 32 -8.58 -2.50 1.44
CA ASN A 32 -10.02 -2.58 1.23
C ASN A 32 -10.54 -1.13 1.15
N GLU A 33 -11.43 -0.82 0.20
CA GLU A 33 -11.95 0.51 -0.18
C GLU A 33 -12.52 1.36 0.99
N LYS A 34 -12.65 0.78 2.17
CA LYS A 34 -13.31 1.35 3.33
C LYS A 34 -12.47 2.35 4.13
N PHE A 35 -11.16 2.47 3.89
CA PHE A 35 -10.25 3.00 4.91
C PHE A 35 -9.19 4.03 4.50
N VAL A 36 -9.11 4.57 3.30
CA VAL A 36 -7.97 5.45 2.95
C VAL A 36 -8.36 6.71 2.20
N THR A 37 -7.62 7.78 2.46
CA THR A 37 -7.87 9.11 1.89
C THR A 37 -6.72 9.69 1.06
N ASP A 38 -5.43 9.41 1.30
CA ASP A 38 -4.36 10.00 0.46
C ASP A 38 -3.00 9.27 0.54
N PHE A 39 -2.22 9.29 -0.54
CA PHE A 39 -0.84 8.76 -0.61
C PHE A 39 0.14 9.76 -1.22
N SER A 40 1.38 9.72 -0.74
CA SER A 40 2.51 10.51 -1.26
C SER A 40 3.80 9.70 -1.21
N VAL A 41 4.69 9.95 -2.16
CA VAL A 41 6.06 9.42 -2.14
C VAL A 41 7.00 10.53 -1.71
N ALA A 42 7.78 10.29 -0.65
CA ALA A 42 8.85 11.18 -0.21
C ALA A 42 10.16 10.80 -0.91
N PRO A 43 10.98 11.77 -1.33
CA PRO A 43 12.20 11.50 -2.10
C PRO A 43 13.22 10.62 -1.36
N SER A 44 13.97 9.82 -2.13
CA SER A 44 15.00 8.90 -1.62
C SER A 44 16.11 9.58 -0.81
N ASN A 45 16.47 10.82 -1.16
CA ASN A 45 17.52 11.60 -0.49
C ASN A 45 17.24 11.87 1.00
N THR A 46 15.98 11.74 1.43
CA THR A 46 15.53 11.97 2.80
C THR A 46 15.75 10.74 3.68
N THR A 47 15.83 9.54 3.08
CA THR A 47 15.87 8.25 3.80
C THR A 47 17.27 7.61 3.78
N GLY A 48 18.18 8.07 2.92
CA GLY A 48 19.48 7.42 2.72
C GLY A 48 19.38 6.05 2.02
N SER A 49 18.23 5.76 1.41
CA SER A 49 17.93 4.51 0.70
C SER A 49 17.82 4.79 -0.80
N ASN A 50 18.10 3.77 -1.63
CA ASN A 50 17.81 3.82 -3.07
C ASN A 50 16.30 3.74 -3.37
N GLN A 51 15.48 3.49 -2.35
CA GLN A 51 14.02 3.52 -2.43
C GLN A 51 13.47 4.81 -1.81
N CYS A 52 12.46 5.39 -2.45
CA CYS A 52 11.69 6.51 -1.96
C CYS A 52 10.65 6.01 -0.94
N LEU A 53 10.44 6.74 0.14
CA LEU A 53 9.48 6.37 1.17
C LEU A 53 8.05 6.57 0.65
N LEU A 54 7.23 5.52 0.65
CA LEU A 54 5.80 5.62 0.37
C LEU A 54 5.03 5.86 1.67
N SER A 55 4.37 7.02 1.78
CA SER A 55 3.60 7.44 2.95
C SER A 55 2.14 7.69 2.57
N GLY A 56 1.20 7.38 3.45
CA GLY A 56 -0.22 7.62 3.21
C GLY A 56 -1.01 7.79 4.49
N ASN A 57 -2.12 8.51 4.41
CA ASN A 57 -3.04 8.72 5.51
C ASN A 57 -4.19 7.72 5.43
N LEU A 58 -4.25 6.83 6.41
CA LEU A 58 -5.29 5.82 6.53
C LEU A 58 -6.41 6.35 7.44
N HIS A 59 -7.59 6.61 6.88
CA HIS A 59 -8.75 7.10 7.61
C HIS A 59 -9.68 5.95 7.97
N PHE A 60 -9.64 5.55 9.24
CA PHE A 60 -10.53 4.52 9.76
C PHE A 60 -11.89 5.08 10.14
N ASN A 61 -12.95 4.66 9.43
CA ASN A 61 -14.31 4.84 9.93
C ASN A 61 -14.59 3.79 11.03
N THR A 62 -14.48 4.21 12.30
CA THR A 62 -14.65 3.36 13.47
C THR A 62 -16.04 2.73 13.58
N LYS A 63 -17.08 3.32 12.95
CA LYS A 63 -18.44 2.75 12.89
C LYS A 63 -18.50 1.54 11.94
N ILE A 64 -17.76 1.57 10.84
CA ILE A 64 -17.67 0.47 9.86
C ILE A 64 -16.72 -0.63 10.38
N ALA A 65 -15.61 -0.24 11.01
CA ALA A 65 -14.62 -1.17 11.56
C ALA A 65 -15.16 -2.02 12.73
N ARG A 66 -16.10 -1.50 13.51
CA ARG A 66 -16.73 -2.25 14.62
C ARG A 66 -17.69 -3.34 14.12
N ASN A 67 -18.28 -3.19 12.94
CA ASN A 67 -19.25 -4.14 12.37
C ASN A 67 -18.64 -5.32 11.61
N SER A 68 -17.31 -5.40 11.47
CA SER A 68 -16.65 -6.56 10.84
C SER A 68 -16.23 -7.66 11.83
N LYS A 69 -16.49 -7.49 13.13
CA LYS A 69 -16.36 -8.56 14.14
C LYS A 69 -17.73 -9.12 14.52
N VAL A 70 -18.45 -9.69 13.57
CA VAL A 70 -19.52 -10.68 13.85
C VAL A 70 -19.48 -11.71 12.73
N GLY A 71 -19.00 -12.91 13.05
CA GLY A 71 -18.96 -14.05 12.14
C GLY A 71 -17.59 -14.71 12.12
N GLY A 72 -17.40 -15.72 12.97
CA GLY A 72 -16.20 -16.54 13.01
C GLY A 72 -15.99 -17.27 11.69
N ALA A 73 -15.24 -16.68 10.76
CA ALA A 73 -14.74 -17.40 9.60
C ALA A 73 -13.48 -18.16 10.03
N LYS A 74 -13.56 -19.50 10.01
CA LYS A 74 -12.38 -20.37 10.14
C LYS A 74 -11.35 -19.98 9.08
N PRO A 75 -10.04 -20.00 9.40
CA PRO A 75 -9.01 -19.74 8.40
C PRO A 75 -9.15 -20.77 7.28
N LEU A 76 -9.44 -20.29 6.06
CA LEU A 76 -9.36 -21.10 4.85
C LEU A 76 -7.88 -21.25 4.52
N LEU A 77 -7.25 -22.29 5.05
CA LEU A 77 -6.00 -22.78 4.50
C LEU A 77 -6.28 -23.27 3.07
N PRO A 78 -5.56 -22.81 2.04
CA PRO A 78 -5.69 -23.37 0.70
C PRO A 78 -5.32 -24.87 0.75
N SER A 79 -6.17 -25.70 0.17
CA SER A 79 -6.09 -27.17 0.18
C SER A 79 -4.97 -27.75 -0.69
N SER A 80 -3.90 -26.99 -0.94
CA SER A 80 -2.77 -27.40 -1.80
C SER A 80 -1.43 -27.48 -1.07
N PHE A 81 -1.43 -27.50 0.27
CA PHE A 81 -0.25 -27.81 1.08
C PHE A 81 -0.62 -28.84 2.16
N VAL A 82 -0.98 -30.05 1.72
CA VAL A 82 -0.92 -31.25 2.57
C VAL A 82 -0.38 -32.39 1.70
N ALA A 83 0.74 -32.96 2.18
CA ALA A 83 1.58 -34.03 1.62
C ALA A 83 2.54 -33.62 0.49
#